data_AF-W9JH38-F1
#
_entry.id   AF-W9JH38-F1
#
_cell.length_a   1.000
_cell.length_b   1.000
_cell.length_c   1.000
_cell.angle_alpha   90.00
_cell.angle_beta   90.00
_cell.angle_gamma   90.00
#
_symmetry.space_group_name_H-M   'P 1'
#
loop_
_entity.id
_entity.type
_entity.pdbx_description
1 polymer ?
#
loop_
_entity_poly.entity_id
_entity_poly.type
_entity_poly.pdbx_seq_one_letter_code
_entity_poly.pdbx_strand_id
1 'polypeptide(L)' 'MASSVKSVNTCTEICLKSKKCMSFGYGEDKTCQLYRKNFKSLGVTFGRGKQSSLFYDRKCYAYSKCSK' A
#
# COMPACT_ATOMS: atom_id res chain seq x y z
N MET A 1 -1.87 -10.09 -1.89
CA MET A 1 -2.38 -10.88 -0.74
C MET A 1 -3.01 -9.87 0.19
N ALA A 2 -4.29 -10.06 0.48
CA ALA A 2 -5.10 -9.15 1.29
C ALA A 2 -5.11 -9.65 2.73
N SER A 3 -4.94 -8.77 3.70
CA SER A 3 -5.07 -9.11 5.13
C SER A 3 -5.74 -7.96 5.87
N SER A 4 -6.73 -8.25 6.72
CA SER A 4 -7.31 -7.23 7.58
C SER A 4 -6.31 -6.89 8.69
N VAL A 5 -5.89 -5.63 8.77
CA VAL A 5 -4.92 -5.17 9.76
C VAL A 5 -5.46 -3.94 10.49
N LYS A 6 -5.09 -3.78 11.76
CA LYS A 6 -5.68 -2.74 12.62
C LYS A 6 -5.30 -1.31 12.20
N SER A 7 -4.20 -1.14 11.47
CA SER A 7 -3.68 0.16 11.07
C SER A 7 -2.80 0.09 9.83
N VAL A 8 -2.64 1.23 9.16
CA VAL A 8 -1.66 1.43 8.08
C VAL A 8 -0.26 0.99 8.54
N ASN A 9 0.13 1.30 9.78
CA ASN A 9 1.47 0.97 10.28
C ASN A 9 1.71 -0.54 10.35
N THR A 10 0.70 -1.33 10.72
CA THR A 10 0.81 -2.80 10.66
C THR A 10 0.93 -3.29 9.22
N CYS A 11 0.19 -2.69 8.27
CA CYS A 11 0.33 -3.02 6.84
C CYS A 11 1.75 -2.74 6.34
N THR A 12 2.30 -1.59 6.74
CA THR A 12 3.67 -1.17 6.47
C THR A 12 4.68 -2.18 6.98
N GLU A 13 4.61 -2.56 8.25
CA GLU A 13 5.56 -3.51 8.85
C GLU A 13 5.54 -4.87 8.14
N ILE A 14 4.36 -5.36 7.77
CA ILE A 14 4.23 -6.61 7.01
C ILE A 14 4.87 -6.46 5.62
N CYS A 15 4.65 -5.34 4.94
CA CYS A 15 5.29 -5.05 3.67
C CYS A 15 6.83 -5.00 3.82
N LEU A 16 7.34 -4.38 4.88
CA LEU A 16 8.78 -4.28 5.12
C LEU A 16 9.43 -5.63 5.41
N LYS A 17 8.78 -6.47 6.21
CA LYS A 17 9.26 -7.84 6.51
C LYS A 17 9.36 -8.69 5.24
N SER A 18 8.48 -8.48 4.26
CA SER A 18 8.49 -9.22 3.00
C SER A 18 9.35 -8.54 1.95
N LYS A 19 10.55 -9.05 1.64
CA LYS A 19 11.42 -8.53 0.54
C LYS A 19 10.72 -8.44 -0.82
N LYS A 20 9.64 -9.21 -1.01
CA LYS A 20 8.85 -9.23 -2.25
C LYS A 20 7.81 -8.11 -2.31
N CYS A 21 7.48 -7.46 -1.20
CA CYS A 21 6.57 -6.33 -1.21
C CYS A 21 7.29 -5.09 -1.74
N MET A 22 6.70 -4.43 -2.73
CA MET A 22 7.22 -3.19 -3.32
C MET A 22 6.27 -2.00 -3.10
N SER A 23 4.98 -2.27 -2.88
CA SER A 23 3.98 -1.27 -2.47
C SER A 23 2.83 -1.96 -1.75
N PHE A 24 2.01 -1.18 -1.04
CA PHE A 24 0.80 -1.67 -0.41
C PHE A 24 -0.33 -0.65 -0.49
N GLY A 25 -1.57 -1.15 -0.50
CA GLY A 25 -2.79 -0.36 -0.37
C GLY A 25 -3.43 -0.61 0.99
N TYR A 26 -3.98 0.44 1.60
CA TYR A 26 -4.76 0.35 2.82
C TYR A 26 -6.15 0.95 2.61
N GLY A 27 -7.18 0.10 2.62
CA GLY A 27 -8.58 0.49 2.46
C GLY A 27 -9.22 1.01 3.76
N GLU A 28 -10.32 1.75 3.63
CA GLU A 28 -11.14 2.22 4.77
C GLU A 28 -11.72 1.07 5.59
N ASP A 29 -11.95 -0.07 4.94
CA ASP A 29 -12.33 -1.36 5.53
C ASP A 29 -11.19 -2.04 6.32
N LYS A 30 -10.09 -1.31 6.55
CA LYS A 30 -8.90 -1.78 7.26
C LYS A 30 -8.25 -2.98 6.57
N THR A 31 -8.42 -3.10 5.26
CA THR A 31 -7.76 -4.12 4.46
C THR A 31 -6.40 -3.63 3.98
N CYS A 32 -5.40 -4.47 4.19
CA CYS A 32 -4.04 -4.30 3.70
C CYS A 32 -3.81 -5.19 2.48
N GLN A 33 -3.55 -4.57 1.34
CA GLN A 33 -3.22 -5.25 0.10
C GLN A 33 -1.75 -5.09 -0.19
N LEU A 34 -0.98 -6.19 -0.16
CA LEU A 34 0.44 -6.16 -0.50
C LEU A 34 0.66 -6.47 -1.98
N TYR A 35 1.48 -5.65 -2.63
CA TYR A 35 1.83 -5.76 -4.03
C TYR A 35 3.32 -6.02 -4.22
N ARG A 36 3.65 -6.86 -5.20
CA ARG A 36 5.04 -7.17 -5.59
C ARG A 36 5.60 -6.25 -6.66
N LYS A 37 4.88 -5.17 -6.97
CA LYS A 37 5.27 -4.14 -7.93
C LYS A 37 5.14 -2.78 -7.25
N ASN A 38 5.90 -1.81 -7.73
CA ASN A 38 5.75 -0.41 -7.35
C ASN A 38 4.39 0.13 -7.83
N PHE A 39 3.87 1.13 -7.13
CA PHE A 39 2.55 1.70 -7.41
C PHE A 39 2.43 2.18 -8.86
N LYS A 40 3.47 2.84 -9.38
CA LYS A 40 3.56 3.29 -10.78
C LYS A 40 3.39 2.15 -11.80
N SER A 41 3.84 0.93 -11.48
CA SER A 41 3.70 -0.23 -12.36
C SER A 41 2.39 -1.00 -12.16
N LEU A 42 1.64 -0.72 -11.09
CA LEU A 42 0.34 -1.36 -10.86
C LEU A 42 -0.75 -0.78 -11.78
N GLY A 43 -0.51 0.37 -12.42
CA GLY A 43 -1.49 0.97 -13.33
C GLY A 43 -2.81 1.36 -12.64
N VAL A 44 -2.79 1.51 -11.31
CA VAL A 44 -3.97 1.89 -10.54
C VAL A 44 -4.25 3.37 -10.80
N THR A 45 -5.17 3.64 -11.72
CA THR A 45 -5.72 4.99 -11.90
C THR A 45 -6.54 5.35 -10.67
N PHE A 46 -6.16 6.43 -9.98
CA PHE A 46 -7.00 7.06 -8.96
C PHE A 46 -8.36 7.39 -9.61
N GLY A 47 -9.39 6.62 -9.26
CA GLY A 47 -10.75 6.85 -9.75
C GLY A 47 -11.23 5.78 -10.72
N ARG A 48 -11.84 4.72 -10.15
CA ARG A 48 -13.14 4.16 -10.54
C ARG A 48 -13.31 2.80 -9.83
N GLY A 49 -14.01 2.83 -8.69
CA GLY A 49 -14.49 1.63 -8.01
C GLY A 49 -14.00 1.49 -6.57
N LYS A 50 -14.82 2.00 -5.64
CA LYS A 50 -14.86 1.72 -4.19
C LYS A 50 -13.63 2.06 -3.31
N GLN A 51 -13.91 3.01 -2.42
CA GLN A 51 -13.34 3.33 -1.11
C GLN A 51 -11.89 3.79 -1.05
N SER A 52 -11.66 4.78 -0.20
CA SER A 52 -10.50 5.65 -0.07
C SER A 52 -9.25 4.85 0.33
N SER A 53 -8.73 4.07 -0.61
CA SER A 53 -7.56 3.22 -0.39
C SER A 53 -6.31 4.08 -0.53
N LEU A 54 -5.60 4.27 0.58
CA LEU A 54 -4.32 4.96 0.58
C LEU A 54 -3.25 4.00 0.07
N PHE A 55 -2.53 4.41 -0.97
CA PHE A 55 -1.45 3.61 -1.56
C PHE A 55 -0.09 4.16 -1.13
N TYR A 56 0.79 3.25 -0.74
CA TYR A 56 2.11 3.57 -0.24
C TYR A 56 3.16 2.71 -0.97
N ASP A 57 4.15 3.36 -1.57
CA ASP A 57 5.33 2.66 -2.07
C ASP A 57 6.26 2.29 -0.92
N ARG A 58 6.88 1.10 -0.99
CA ARG A 58 7.86 0.65 0.02
C ARG A 58 9.03 1.61 0.20
N LYS A 59 9.42 2.34 -0.84
CA LYS A 59 10.51 3.32 -0.74
C LYS A 59 10.06 4.66 -0.17
N CYS A 60 8.75 4.91 -0.08
CA CYS A 60 8.21 6.21 0.29
C CYS A 60 7.30 6.17 1.51
N TYR A 61 6.88 5.02 2.04
CA TYR A 61 5.97 4.99 3.20
C TYR A 61 6.54 5.75 4.42
N ALA A 62 7.87 5.82 4.55
CA ALA A 62 8.57 6.48 5.66
C ALA A 62 8.59 8.02 5.51
N TYR A 63 8.30 8.55 4.32
CA TYR A 63 8.23 9.97 4.06
C TYR A 63 6.79 10.32 3.69
N SER A 64 6.18 11.25 4.42
CA SER A 64 4.82 11.75 4.16
C SER A 64 4.62 12.30 2.72
N LYS A 65 5.69 12.41 1.93
CA LYS A 65 5.71 12.67 0.49
C LYS A 65 6.76 11.76 -0.16
N CYS A 66 6.38 10.94 -1.15
CA CYS A 66 7.35 10.54 -2.17
C CYS A 66 7.80 11.86 -2.83
N SER A 67 9.08 12.23 -2.74
CA SER A 67 9.60 13.28 -3.62
C SER A 67 9.36 12.87 -5.07
N LYS A 68 8.81 13.82 -5.85
CA LYS A 68 8.45 13.68 -7.27
C LYS A 68 9.59 13.11 -8.11
#